data_AF-A0A483NA18-F1
#
_entry.id   AF-A0A483NA18-F1
#
_cell.length_a   1.000
_cell.length_b   1.000
_cell.length_c   1.000
_cell.angle_alpha   90.00
_cell.angle_beta   90.00
_cell.angle_gamma   90.00
#
_symmetry.space_group_name_H-M   'P 1'
#
loop_
_entity.id
_entity.type
_entity.pdbx_description
1 polymer ?
#
loop_
_entity_poly.entity_id
_entity_poly.type
_entity_poly.pdbx_seq_one_letter_code
_entity_poly.pdbx_strand_id
1 'polypeptide(L)'
;RNYINVLSNAVKAIKNLGYEPVLLNHEGKLDGDICKTVKNNIGDSNLEIITEGDPLKVKGIIGASAALVSSRFHGCVSALCQGIPCLGTSWSHKYERLFEDYGREKFLLTPEMTIEQIQLLLEECMNKNTTEFEAYNEKIQELKKDSEKMWDEISIILDK
;
A
#
# COMPACT_ATOMS: atom_id res chain seq x y z
N ARG A 1 10.38 17.64 0.52
CA ARG A 1 9.26 18.49 0.04
C ARG A 1 8.38 17.72 -0.94
N ASN A 2 8.93 17.04 -1.95
CA ASN A 2 8.14 16.27 -2.93
C ASN A 2 7.34 15.10 -2.33
N TYR A 3 7.84 14.44 -1.28
CA TYR A 3 7.13 13.33 -0.62
C TYR A 3 5.74 13.70 -0.06
N ILE A 4 5.64 14.78 0.73
CA ILE A 4 4.34 15.20 1.29
C ILE A 4 3.39 15.63 0.17
N ASN A 5 3.94 16.21 -0.91
CA ASN A 5 3.15 16.60 -2.07
C ASN A 5 2.55 15.39 -2.78
N VAL A 6 3.32 14.32 -3.03
CA VAL A 6 2.77 13.12 -3.68
C VAL A 6 1.67 12.46 -2.84
N LEU A 7 1.82 12.41 -1.51
CA LEU A 7 0.77 11.91 -0.62
C LEU A 7 -0.48 12.83 -0.63
N SER A 8 -0.27 14.14 -0.66
CA SER A 8 -1.38 15.10 -0.76
C SER A 8 -2.10 14.98 -2.11
N ASN A 9 -1.36 14.78 -3.19
CA ASN A 9 -1.93 14.54 -4.52
C ASN A 9 -2.70 13.22 -4.55
N ALA A 10 -2.21 12.17 -3.90
CA ALA A 10 -2.92 10.90 -3.77
C ALA A 10 -4.27 11.07 -3.04
N VAL A 11 -4.32 11.81 -1.93
CA VAL A 11 -5.58 12.10 -1.24
C VAL A 11 -6.58 12.79 -2.17
N LYS A 12 -6.14 13.77 -2.97
CA LYS A 12 -7.00 14.47 -3.94
C LYS A 12 -7.45 13.53 -5.07
N ALA A 13 -6.56 12.70 -5.60
CA ALA A 13 -6.87 11.72 -6.63
C ALA A 13 -7.93 10.71 -6.14
N ILE A 14 -7.79 10.20 -4.92
CA ILE A 14 -8.75 9.28 -4.30
C ILE A 14 -10.14 9.93 -4.20
N LYS A 15 -10.23 11.20 -3.79
CA LYS A 15 -11.51 11.93 -3.75
C LYS A 15 -12.11 12.16 -5.13
N ASN A 16 -11.28 12.50 -6.12
CA ASN A 16 -11.75 12.67 -7.50
C ASN A 16 -12.33 11.38 -8.09
N LEU A 17 -11.85 10.22 -7.63
CA LEU A 17 -12.40 8.91 -7.97
C LEU A 17 -13.67 8.53 -7.19
N GLY A 18 -14.14 9.39 -6.27
CA GLY A 18 -15.33 9.14 -5.47
C GLY A 18 -15.12 8.19 -4.29
N TYR A 19 -13.87 7.90 -3.92
CA TYR A 19 -13.55 7.13 -2.72
C TYR A 19 -13.31 8.06 -1.52
N GLU A 20 -13.54 7.53 -0.31
CA GLU A 20 -13.20 8.22 0.94
C GLU A 20 -11.75 7.93 1.32
N PRO A 21 -10.84 8.91 1.25
CA PRO A 21 -9.47 8.72 1.73
C PRO A 21 -9.41 8.73 3.25
N VAL A 22 -8.59 7.85 3.81
CA VAL A 22 -8.22 7.86 5.23
C VAL A 22 -6.71 7.84 5.36
N LEU A 23 -6.17 8.63 6.29
CA LEU A 23 -4.74 8.62 6.60
C LEU A 23 -4.47 7.64 7.73
N LEU A 24 -3.77 6.55 7.42
CA LEU A 24 -3.35 5.58 8.43
C LEU A 24 -1.96 5.95 8.96
N ASN A 25 -1.86 6.29 10.24
CA ASN A 25 -0.59 6.34 10.94
C ASN A 25 -0.06 4.92 11.09
N HIS A 26 0.91 4.55 10.24
CA HIS A 26 1.41 3.18 10.16
C HIS A 26 2.30 2.80 11.35
N GLU A 27 3.22 3.68 11.75
CA GLU A 27 4.09 3.41 12.90
C GLU A 27 4.57 4.68 13.63
N GLY A 28 4.01 4.88 14.83
CA GLY A 28 4.56 5.81 15.83
C GLY A 28 4.33 7.30 15.53
N LYS A 29 5.09 8.14 16.22
CA LYS A 29 4.88 9.60 16.22
C LYS A 29 5.23 10.25 14.87
N LEU A 30 6.31 9.80 14.23
CA LEU A 30 6.81 10.41 13.00
C LEU A 30 5.82 10.25 11.84
N ASP A 31 5.19 9.08 11.71
CA ASP A 31 4.12 8.87 10.73
C ASP A 31 2.87 9.69 11.06
N GLY A 32 2.49 9.73 12.33
CA GLY A 32 1.39 10.59 12.78
C GLY A 32 1.62 12.06 12.42
N ASP A 33 2.85 12.56 12.53
CA ASP A 33 3.19 13.94 12.16
C ASP A 33 3.18 14.16 10.63
N ILE A 34 3.53 13.15 9.84
CA ILE A 34 3.33 13.16 8.38
C ILE A 34 1.84 13.23 8.04
N CYS A 35 1.00 12.39 8.66
CA CYS A 35 -0.46 12.39 8.45
C CYS A 35 -1.06 13.77 8.77
N LYS A 36 -0.69 14.37 9.90
CA LYS A 36 -1.14 15.73 10.26
C LYS A 36 -0.70 16.77 9.22
N THR A 37 0.53 16.66 8.73
CA THR A 37 1.06 17.57 7.70
C THR A 37 0.26 17.45 6.39
N VAL A 38 -0.01 16.22 5.94
CA VAL A 38 -0.85 15.97 4.75
C VAL A 38 -2.26 16.53 4.98
N LYS A 39 -2.90 16.23 6.12
CA LYS A 39 -4.23 16.76 6.45
C LYS A 39 -4.27 18.29 6.41
N ASN A 40 -3.28 18.95 7.00
CA ASN A 40 -3.18 20.41 6.99
C ASN A 40 -3.01 20.97 5.57
N ASN A 41 -2.19 20.32 4.72
CA ASN A 41 -1.99 20.74 3.33
C ASN A 41 -3.25 20.59 2.47
N ILE A 42 -4.07 19.56 2.75
CA ILE A 42 -5.36 19.37 2.08
C ILE A 42 -6.39 20.40 2.57
N GLY A 43 -6.31 20.80 3.84
CA GLY A 43 -7.26 21.75 4.43
C GLY A 43 -8.64 21.15 4.66
N ASP A 44 -8.77 19.82 4.63
CA ASP A 44 -10.04 19.13 4.87
C ASP A 44 -10.12 18.61 6.32
N SER A 45 -11.08 19.17 7.05
CA SER A 45 -11.36 18.77 8.43
C SER A 45 -11.90 17.34 8.57
N ASN A 46 -12.59 16.83 7.54
CA ASN A 46 -13.21 15.50 7.53
C ASN A 46 -12.23 14.37 7.22
N LEU A 47 -11.03 14.67 6.70
CA LEU A 47 -10.02 13.66 6.41
C LEU A 47 -9.58 12.96 7.71
N GLU A 48 -9.99 11.72 7.91
CA GLU A 48 -9.71 10.96 9.12
C GLU A 48 -8.22 10.58 9.22
N ILE A 49 -7.68 10.62 10.44
CA ILE A 49 -6.37 10.03 10.76
C ILE A 49 -6.61 8.87 11.72
N ILE A 50 -6.40 7.65 11.27
CA ILE A 50 -6.46 6.45 12.13
C ILE A 50 -5.08 6.22 12.73
N THR A 51 -5.02 6.03 14.05
CA THR A 51 -3.81 5.60 14.76
C THR A 51 -4.13 4.32 15.52
N GLU A 52 -3.41 3.25 15.20
CA GLU A 52 -3.54 1.94 15.84
C GLU A 52 -2.15 1.43 16.18
N GLY A 53 -1.98 0.94 17.40
CA GLY A 53 -0.70 0.46 17.92
C GLY A 53 -0.49 -1.05 17.73
N ASP A 54 -1.56 -1.81 17.49
CA ASP A 54 -1.49 -3.24 17.24
C ASP A 54 -1.20 -3.50 15.74
N PRO A 55 -0.04 -4.09 15.39
CA PRO A 55 0.31 -4.39 14.01
C PRO A 55 -0.69 -5.30 13.29
N LEU A 56 -1.36 -6.21 14.01
CA LEU A 56 -2.37 -7.09 13.42
C LEU A 56 -3.62 -6.30 13.00
N LYS A 57 -4.02 -5.32 13.80
CA LYS A 57 -5.14 -4.43 13.47
C LYS A 57 -4.77 -3.47 12.35
N VAL A 58 -3.55 -2.93 12.34
CA VAL A 58 -3.04 -2.14 11.20
C VAL A 58 -3.12 -2.94 9.91
N LYS A 59 -2.67 -4.21 9.93
CA LYS A 59 -2.79 -5.13 8.78
C LYS A 59 -4.26 -5.37 8.38
N GLY A 60 -5.15 -5.52 9.37
CA GLY A 60 -6.59 -5.68 9.13
C GLY A 60 -7.24 -4.45 8.50
N ILE A 61 -6.88 -3.23 8.93
CA ILE A 61 -7.33 -1.97 8.33
C ILE A 61 -6.90 -1.89 6.86
N ILE A 62 -5.64 -2.23 6.57
CA ILE A 62 -5.13 -2.32 5.19
C ILE A 62 -5.93 -3.36 4.39
N GLY A 63 -6.17 -4.55 4.96
CA GLY A 63 -6.93 -5.63 4.32
C GLY A 63 -8.41 -5.30 4.05
N ALA A 64 -8.99 -4.36 4.80
CA ALA A 64 -10.35 -3.88 4.61
C ALA A 64 -10.46 -2.70 3.62
N SER A 65 -9.33 -2.18 3.13
CA SER A 65 -9.28 -1.00 2.28
C SER A 65 -9.46 -1.36 0.79
N ALA A 66 -10.04 -0.45 0.00
CA ALA A 66 -10.22 -0.66 -1.43
C ALA A 66 -8.88 -0.64 -2.20
N ALA A 67 -7.95 0.21 -1.73
CA ALA A 67 -6.58 0.33 -2.22
C ALA A 67 -5.71 0.97 -1.12
N LEU A 68 -4.39 0.84 -1.26
CA LEU A 68 -3.40 1.49 -0.40
C LEU A 68 -2.44 2.35 -1.23
N VAL A 69 -2.15 3.56 -0.77
CA VAL A 69 -1.00 4.34 -1.23
C VAL A 69 -0.03 4.48 -0.07
N SER A 70 1.18 3.95 -0.18
CA SER A 70 2.10 3.90 0.96
C SER A 70 3.57 4.06 0.58
N SER A 71 4.32 4.69 1.48
CA SER A 71 5.78 4.69 1.47
C SER A 71 6.37 3.72 2.49
N ARG A 72 5.54 3.09 3.32
CA ARG A 72 5.99 2.19 4.38
C ARG A 72 6.09 0.80 3.81
N PHE A 73 7.29 0.23 3.80
CA PHE A 73 7.57 -1.08 3.20
C PHE A 73 6.64 -2.16 3.74
N HIS A 74 6.48 -2.27 5.06
CA HIS A 74 5.56 -3.24 5.67
C HIS A 74 4.09 -2.95 5.39
N GLY A 75 3.72 -1.69 5.15
CA GLY A 75 2.40 -1.32 4.64
C GLY A 75 2.17 -1.88 3.24
N CYS A 76 3.14 -1.70 2.32
CA CYS A 76 3.07 -2.27 0.98
C CYS A 76 3.02 -3.81 1.01
N VAL A 77 3.88 -4.45 1.81
CA VAL A 77 3.86 -5.91 2.00
C VAL A 77 2.48 -6.36 2.51
N SER A 78 1.92 -5.66 3.50
CA SER A 78 0.61 -5.97 4.07
C SER A 78 -0.51 -5.87 3.03
N ALA A 79 -0.49 -4.87 2.15
CA ALA A 79 -1.46 -4.77 1.07
C ALA A 79 -1.27 -5.87 0.03
N LEU A 80 -0.04 -6.03 -0.46
CA LEU A 80 0.28 -6.95 -1.55
C LEU A 80 -0.05 -8.40 -1.20
N CYS A 81 0.39 -8.89 -0.05
CA CYS A 81 0.11 -10.28 0.36
C CYS A 81 -1.38 -10.55 0.67
N GLN A 82 -2.19 -9.50 0.85
CA GLN A 82 -3.64 -9.60 1.07
C GLN A 82 -4.46 -9.38 -0.21
N GLY A 83 -3.82 -9.17 -1.38
CA GLY A 83 -4.53 -8.91 -2.63
C GLY A 83 -5.14 -7.51 -2.72
N ILE A 84 -4.70 -6.58 -1.87
CA ILE A 84 -5.17 -5.19 -1.91
C ILE A 84 -4.38 -4.42 -2.96
N PRO A 85 -5.05 -3.71 -3.91
CA PRO A 85 -4.39 -2.80 -4.84
C PRO A 85 -3.46 -1.84 -4.08
N CYS A 86 -2.20 -1.77 -4.47
CA CYS A 86 -1.19 -0.99 -3.74
C CYS A 86 -0.41 -0.12 -4.72
N LEU A 87 -0.33 1.17 -4.43
CA LEU A 87 0.65 2.08 -5.03
C LEU A 87 1.76 2.35 -4.00
N GLY A 88 2.99 2.04 -4.36
CA GLY A 88 4.16 2.27 -3.51
C GLY A 88 4.85 3.57 -3.87
N THR A 89 5.42 4.30 -2.93
CA THR A 89 6.46 5.29 -3.27
C THR A 89 7.84 4.64 -3.07
N SER A 90 8.62 4.52 -4.13
CA SER A 90 9.94 3.90 -4.06
C SER A 90 10.98 4.89 -3.55
N TRP A 91 11.77 4.47 -2.56
CA TRP A 91 12.95 5.19 -2.08
C TRP A 91 14.24 4.39 -2.25
N SER A 92 14.11 3.14 -2.70
CA SER A 92 15.23 2.24 -2.96
C SER A 92 14.78 1.00 -3.73
N HIS A 93 15.75 0.28 -4.29
CA HIS A 93 15.55 -0.94 -5.08
C HIS A 93 14.76 -2.05 -4.37
N LYS A 94 14.62 -2.03 -3.04
CA LYS A 94 13.80 -3.02 -2.32
C LYS A 94 12.31 -2.91 -2.65
N TYR A 95 11.81 -1.70 -2.96
CA TYR A 95 10.42 -1.52 -3.37
C TYR A 95 10.19 -2.04 -4.79
N GLU A 96 11.15 -1.82 -5.69
CA GLU A 96 11.15 -2.37 -7.04
C GLU A 96 11.06 -3.89 -6.99
N ARG A 97 11.96 -4.55 -6.23
CA ARG A 97 11.93 -6.00 -6.03
C ARG A 97 10.63 -6.50 -5.42
N LEU A 98 10.15 -5.83 -4.37
CA LEU A 98 8.88 -6.21 -3.75
C LEU A 98 7.73 -6.15 -4.75
N PHE A 99 7.62 -5.12 -5.57
CA PHE A 99 6.50 -5.02 -6.51
C PHE A 99 6.68 -5.98 -7.70
N GLU A 100 7.92 -6.20 -8.15
CA GLU A 100 8.29 -7.20 -9.18
C GLU A 100 7.90 -8.62 -8.75
N ASP A 101 8.11 -8.99 -7.47
CA ASP A 101 7.72 -10.30 -6.93
C ASP A 101 6.23 -10.59 -7.09
N TYR A 102 5.39 -9.55 -7.17
CA TYR A 102 3.94 -9.65 -7.37
C TYR A 102 3.49 -9.29 -8.80
N GLY A 103 4.42 -8.96 -9.72
CA GLY A 103 4.10 -8.49 -11.08
C GLY A 103 3.38 -7.14 -11.10
N ARG A 104 3.76 -6.23 -10.20
CA ARG A 104 3.11 -4.94 -9.97
C ARG A 104 4.08 -3.76 -10.05
N GLU A 105 5.27 -3.92 -10.61
CA GLU A 105 6.37 -2.93 -10.62
C GLU A 105 5.98 -1.55 -11.18
N LYS A 106 5.02 -1.49 -12.11
CA LYS A 106 4.53 -0.23 -12.68
C LYS A 106 3.75 0.65 -11.69
N PHE A 107 3.31 0.08 -10.57
CA PHE A 107 2.52 0.78 -9.55
C PHE A 107 3.39 1.50 -8.50
N LEU A 108 4.63 1.81 -8.86
CA LEU A 108 5.51 2.65 -8.08
C LEU A 108 5.40 4.11 -8.50
N LEU A 109 5.01 4.96 -7.55
CA LEU A 109 4.88 6.39 -7.69
C LEU A 109 6.24 7.08 -7.64
N THR A 110 6.41 8.11 -8.46
CA THR A 110 7.52 9.05 -8.37
C THR A 110 7.08 10.33 -7.63
N PRO A 111 8.00 11.05 -6.96
CA PRO A 111 7.64 12.24 -6.18
C PRO A 111 7.08 13.41 -7.00
N GLU A 112 7.24 13.39 -8.33
CA GLU A 112 6.82 14.44 -9.27
C GLU A 112 5.45 14.18 -9.89
N MET A 113 4.79 13.06 -9.58
CA MET A 113 3.52 12.71 -10.19
C MET A 113 2.40 13.70 -9.86
N THR A 114 1.63 14.04 -10.90
CA THR A 114 0.44 14.89 -10.78
C THR A 114 -0.75 14.11 -10.21
N ILE A 115 -1.80 14.84 -9.83
CA ILE A 115 -3.04 14.25 -9.33
C ILE A 115 -3.65 13.32 -10.38
N GLU A 116 -3.65 13.75 -11.65
CA GLU A 116 -4.22 13.02 -12.78
C GLU A 116 -3.44 11.73 -13.07
N GLN A 117 -2.10 11.77 -12.97
CA GLN A 117 -1.26 10.58 -13.14
C GLN A 117 -1.53 9.55 -12.03
N ILE A 118 -1.65 10.00 -10.79
CA ILE A 118 -1.97 9.12 -9.65
C ILE A 118 -3.39 8.55 -9.81
N GLN A 119 -4.34 9.37 -10.29
CA GLN A 119 -5.71 8.94 -10.54
C GLN A 119 -5.76 7.80 -11.55
N LEU A 120 -5.11 7.95 -12.70
CA LEU A 120 -5.05 6.91 -13.75
C LEU A 120 -4.40 5.62 -13.22
N LEU A 121 -3.30 5.75 -12.48
CA LEU A 121 -2.63 4.59 -11.88
C LEU A 121 -3.49 3.89 -10.82
N LEU A 122 -4.27 4.63 -10.03
CA LEU A 122 -5.22 4.05 -9.07
C LEU A 122 -6.32 3.28 -9.79
N GLU A 123 -6.94 3.86 -10.83
CA GLU A 123 -7.98 3.19 -11.63
C GLU A 123 -7.45 1.90 -12.24
N GLU A 124 -6.26 1.93 -12.84
CA GLU A 124 -5.60 0.76 -13.42
C GLU A 124 -5.27 -0.27 -12.34
N CYS A 125 -4.69 0.17 -11.22
CA CYS A 125 -4.31 -0.71 -10.11
C CYS A 125 -5.53 -1.44 -9.51
N MET A 126 -6.67 -0.75 -9.43
CA MET A 126 -7.92 -1.25 -8.86
C MET A 126 -8.77 -2.04 -9.86
N ASN A 127 -8.43 -2.06 -11.15
CA ASN A 127 -9.20 -2.77 -12.17
C ASN A 127 -8.99 -4.29 -12.07
N LYS A 128 -9.94 -4.94 -11.39
CA LYS A 128 -9.94 -6.39 -11.15
C LYS A 128 -10.26 -7.23 -12.38
N ASN A 129 -10.75 -6.65 -13.46
CA ASN A 129 -11.19 -7.35 -14.67
C ASN A 129 -10.06 -7.42 -15.72
N THR A 130 -8.81 -7.55 -15.26
CA THR A 130 -7.62 -7.56 -16.12
C THR A 130 -6.83 -8.84 -15.89
N THR A 131 -6.19 -9.33 -16.95
CA THR A 131 -5.27 -10.48 -16.86
C THR A 131 -4.08 -10.19 -15.93
N GLU A 132 -3.66 -8.93 -15.83
CA GLU A 132 -2.65 -8.51 -14.86
C GLU A 132 -3.12 -8.69 -13.41
N PHE A 133 -4.38 -8.34 -13.10
CA PHE A 133 -4.93 -8.53 -11.75
C PHE A 133 -5.17 -10.02 -11.44
N GLU A 134 -5.53 -10.83 -12.44
CA GLU A 134 -5.61 -12.29 -12.31
C GLU A 134 -4.23 -12.89 -11.99
N ALA A 135 -3.20 -12.55 -12.77
CA ALA A 135 -1.82 -12.99 -12.54
C ALA A 135 -1.28 -12.54 -11.17
N TYR A 136 -1.63 -11.33 -10.73
CA TYR A 136 -1.31 -10.83 -9.39
C TYR A 136 -1.90 -11.73 -8.29
N ASN A 137 -3.16 -12.15 -8.41
CA ASN A 137 -3.78 -13.05 -7.44
C ASN A 137 -3.17 -14.45 -7.46
N GLU A 138 -2.82 -14.98 -8.64
CA GLU A 138 -2.11 -16.26 -8.75
C GLU A 138 -0.75 -16.18 -8.03
N LYS A 139 -0.02 -15.08 -8.24
CA LYS A 139 1.29 -14.87 -7.60
C LYS A 139 1.20 -14.77 -6.08
N ILE A 140 0.14 -14.15 -5.56
CA ILE A 140 -0.11 -14.12 -4.11
C ILE A 140 -0.27 -15.54 -3.55
N GLN A 141 -1.03 -16.41 -4.24
CA GLN A 141 -1.22 -17.80 -3.78
C GLN A 141 0.08 -18.60 -3.85
N GLU A 142 0.88 -18.41 -4.90
CA GLU A 142 2.20 -19.02 -5.04
C GLU A 142 3.12 -18.64 -3.88
N LEU A 143 3.31 -17.34 -3.64
CA LEU A 143 4.18 -16.83 -2.57
C LEU A 143 3.71 -17.24 -1.18
N LYS A 144 2.39 -17.30 -0.96
CA LYS A 144 1.81 -17.80 0.29
C LYS A 144 2.16 -19.27 0.51
N LYS A 145 1.97 -20.10 -0.51
CA LYS A 145 2.29 -21.53 -0.46
C LYS A 145 3.78 -21.77 -0.22
N ASP A 146 4.64 -21.00 -0.86
CA ASP A 146 6.10 -21.10 -0.67
C ASP A 146 6.49 -20.72 0.77
N SER A 147 5.86 -19.67 1.32
CA SER A 147 6.07 -19.26 2.70
C SER A 147 5.61 -20.34 3.70
N GLU A 148 4.43 -20.94 3.48
CA GLU A 148 3.90 -22.03 4.31
C GLU A 148 4.82 -23.26 4.26
N LYS A 149 5.24 -23.67 3.06
CA LYS A 149 6.16 -24.78 2.86
C LYS A 149 7.49 -24.56 3.59
N MET A 150 8.06 -23.35 3.52
CA MET A 150 9.28 -23.02 4.25
C MET A 150 9.10 -23.17 5.77
N TRP A 151 7.96 -22.73 6.32
CA TRP A 151 7.67 -22.89 7.74
C TRP A 151 7.43 -24.33 8.15
N ASP A 152 6.81 -25.15 7.30
CA ASP A 152 6.67 -26.59 7.53
C ASP A 152 8.05 -27.27 7.61
N GLU A 153 8.97 -26.93 6.70
CA GLU A 153 10.34 -27.44 6.69
C GLU A 153 11.11 -27.05 7.96
N ILE A 154 10.96 -25.81 8.44
CA ILE A 154 11.57 -25.33 9.69
C ILE A 154 10.97 -26.06 10.91
N SER A 155 9.65 -26.24 10.94
CA SER A 155 8.97 -26.88 12.07
C SER A 155 9.45 -28.32 12.27
N ILE A 156 9.66 -29.07 11.17
CA ILE A 156 10.23 -30.42 11.19
C ILE A 156 11.65 -30.46 11.82
N ILE A 157 12.43 -29.39 11.67
CA ILE A 157 13.77 -29.29 12.25
C ILE A 157 13.69 -28.96 13.74
N LEU A 158 12.77 -28.08 14.14
CA LEU A 158 12.62 -27.63 15.52
C LEU A 158 11.97 -28.68 16.44
N ASP A 159 11.15 -29.58 15.89
CA ASP A 159 10.50 -30.67 16.63
C ASP A 159 11.40 -31.92 16.82
N LYS A 160 12.68 -31.84 16.43
CA LYS A 160 13.71 -32.87 16.65
C LYS A 160 14.67 -32.49 17.77
#